data_AF-A0A535DC13-F1
#
_entry.id   AF-A0A535DC13-F1
#
_cell.length_a   1.000
_cell.length_b   1.000
_cell.length_c   1.000
_cell.angle_alpha   90.00
_cell.angle_beta   90.00
_cell.angle_gamma   90.00
#
_symmetry.space_group_name_H-M   'P 1'
#
loop_
_entity.id
_entity.type
_entity.pdbx_description
1 polymer ?
#
loop_
_entity_poly.entity_id
_entity_poly.type
_entity_poly.pdbx_seq_one_letter_code
_entity_poly.pdbx_strand_id
1 'polypeptide(L)'
;MSTSRRRVNAGLVLLGFVFAILAGVVSNWAAPQTIVETRWTAAVGGQPSSLFGVPLYAGGPVGAALTQRPPMGWNGFNRFSRAVTAATVVAEARALVASGMQALGYDYVNLDGGWNLMHRSSSGYLQPDPAKFPQGIKPVADYVHSLGLKFGIYASAGTENCANTSAGSFGHYRQDAAMFASWGVDYLKLDWCHIPYKNFAHTSRKMVSKILATQMA
;
A
#
# COMPACT_ATOMS: atom_id res chain seq x y z
N MET A 1 84.10 -9.83 -16.24
CA MET A 1 83.71 -10.08 -17.65
C MET A 1 82.22 -9.82 -17.81
N SER A 2 81.86 -9.05 -18.84
CA SER A 2 80.53 -8.87 -19.47
C SER A 2 79.37 -8.31 -18.61
N THR A 3 79.14 -7.00 -18.58
CA THR A 3 78.17 -6.23 -19.42
C THR A 3 76.75 -6.79 -19.54
N SER A 4 75.78 -6.10 -18.92
CA SER A 4 74.50 -5.81 -19.56
C SER A 4 73.85 -4.57 -18.93
N ARG A 5 73.70 -3.53 -19.76
CA ARG A 5 72.93 -2.31 -19.49
C ARG A 5 71.47 -2.57 -19.85
N ARG A 6 70.53 -2.15 -19.01
CA ARG A 6 69.32 -1.43 -19.46
C ARG A 6 68.94 -0.36 -18.43
N ARG A 7 69.02 0.90 -18.88
CA ARG A 7 68.24 2.05 -18.37
C ARG A 7 66.76 1.78 -18.74
N VAL A 8 65.75 2.37 -18.10
CA VAL A 8 65.26 3.74 -18.35
C VAL A 8 64.19 4.13 -17.29
N ASN A 9 64.37 5.33 -16.73
CA ASN A 9 63.47 6.39 -16.21
C ASN A 9 62.29 6.03 -15.29
N ALA A 10 62.23 6.53 -14.05
CA ALA A 10 62.08 7.92 -13.59
C ALA A 10 60.69 8.50 -13.91
N GLY A 11 59.91 8.75 -12.85
CA GLY A 11 58.58 9.36 -12.93
C GLY A 11 57.85 9.38 -11.59
N LEU A 12 58.49 9.91 -10.55
CA LEU A 12 57.84 10.31 -9.30
C LEU A 12 57.11 11.64 -9.60
N VAL A 13 55.77 11.69 -9.53
CA VAL A 13 55.04 12.96 -9.59
C VAL A 13 54.34 13.17 -8.25
N LEU A 14 54.85 14.17 -7.55
CA LEU A 14 54.36 14.74 -6.31
C LEU A 14 53.04 15.50 -6.51
N LEU A 15 52.13 15.30 -5.54
CA LEU A 15 51.30 16.30 -4.86
C LEU A 15 51.02 17.61 -5.61
N GLY A 16 49.78 17.75 -6.09
CA GLY A 16 49.15 19.03 -6.43
C GLY A 16 47.86 19.21 -5.63
N PHE A 17 47.94 19.97 -4.55
CA PHE A 17 46.80 20.53 -3.83
C PHE A 17 45.96 21.41 -4.76
N VAL A 18 44.66 21.14 -4.86
CA VAL A 18 43.69 22.14 -5.34
C VAL A 18 42.69 22.37 -4.21
N PHE A 19 42.98 23.39 -3.40
CA PHE A 19 41.99 24.09 -2.58
C PHE A 19 41.12 24.91 -3.53
N ALA A 20 39.87 24.51 -3.72
CA ALA A 20 38.85 25.37 -4.31
C ALA A 20 37.88 25.81 -3.22
N ILE A 21 37.92 27.12 -2.99
CA ILE A 21 37.27 27.95 -2.01
C ILE A 21 35.73 27.79 -2.00
N LEU A 22 35.21 27.70 -0.77
CA LEU A 22 33.83 28.00 -0.39
C LEU A 22 33.46 29.43 -0.81
N ALA A 23 32.53 29.58 -1.75
CA ALA A 23 31.71 30.78 -1.89
C ALA A 23 30.34 30.41 -2.47
N GLY A 24 29.35 30.33 -1.58
CA GLY A 24 27.94 30.61 -1.79
C GLY A 24 27.31 30.24 -3.15
N VAL A 25 26.71 29.07 -3.23
CA VAL A 25 25.40 28.96 -3.88
C VAL A 25 24.40 28.68 -2.76
N VAL A 26 23.83 29.78 -2.29
CA VAL A 26 22.68 29.82 -1.39
C VAL A 26 21.60 28.89 -1.91
N SER A 27 21.33 27.89 -1.09
CA SER A 27 20.06 27.21 -0.91
C SER A 27 18.86 28.06 -1.33
N ASN A 28 18.24 27.72 -2.46
CA ASN A 28 16.89 28.20 -2.82
C ASN A 28 15.86 27.50 -1.93
N TRP A 29 15.88 27.85 -0.65
CA TRP A 29 14.73 27.71 0.23
C TRP A 29 13.79 28.85 -0.11
N ALA A 30 12.85 28.59 -1.03
CA ALA A 30 11.70 29.46 -1.19
C ALA A 30 10.92 29.44 0.13
N ALA A 31 10.85 30.61 0.77
CA ALA A 31 10.03 30.86 1.95
C ALA A 31 8.56 30.46 1.69
N PRO A 32 7.83 30.01 2.74
CA PRO A 32 6.45 29.58 2.62
C PRO A 32 5.59 30.73 2.09
N GLN A 33 4.86 30.47 1.01
CA GLN A 33 3.84 31.38 0.51
C GLN A 33 2.78 31.56 1.60
N THR A 34 2.38 32.81 1.79
CA THR A 34 1.34 33.26 2.70
C THR A 34 0.05 32.48 2.47
N ILE A 35 -0.43 31.81 3.52
CA ILE A 35 -1.77 31.23 3.56
C ILE A 35 -2.75 32.41 3.51
N VAL A 36 -3.40 32.60 2.36
CA VAL A 36 -4.64 33.39 2.29
C VAL A 36 -5.70 32.57 3.02
N GLU A 37 -6.05 33.01 4.22
CA GLU A 37 -7.13 32.45 5.03
C GLU A 37 -8.45 32.55 4.23
N THR A 38 -8.84 31.45 3.59
CA THR A 38 -10.13 31.36 2.90
C THR A 38 -11.20 31.17 3.98
N ARG A 39 -11.78 32.27 4.46
CA ARG A 39 -12.93 32.24 5.35
C ARG A 39 -14.13 31.65 4.62
N TRP A 40 -14.41 30.38 4.88
CA TRP A 40 -15.71 29.78 4.57
C TRP A 40 -16.74 30.35 5.55
N THR A 41 -17.54 31.32 5.08
CA THR A 41 -18.81 31.63 5.74
C THR A 41 -19.78 30.51 5.39
N ALA A 42 -19.88 29.50 6.25
CA ALA A 42 -20.95 28.52 6.15
C ALA A 42 -22.28 29.25 6.41
N ALA A 43 -23.17 29.24 5.41
CA ALA A 43 -24.55 29.65 5.61
C ALA A 43 -25.20 28.67 6.61
N VAL A 44 -25.52 29.15 7.80
CA VAL A 44 -26.35 28.43 8.77
C VAL A 44 -27.79 28.48 8.26
N GLY A 45 -28.11 27.59 7.33
CA GLY A 45 -29.49 27.26 6.97
C GLY A 45 -30.04 26.27 7.98
N GLY A 46 -30.84 26.76 8.93
CA GLY A 46 -31.55 25.91 9.88
C GLY A 46 -32.47 24.91 9.17
N GLN A 47 -32.44 23.66 9.62
CA GLN A 47 -33.48 22.68 9.36
C GLN A 47 -33.96 22.12 10.71
N PRO A 48 -35.27 21.94 10.90
CA PRO A 48 -35.83 21.55 12.19
C PRO A 48 -35.44 20.10 12.54
N SER A 49 -35.06 19.92 13.80
CA SER A 49 -34.71 18.66 14.42
C SER A 49 -35.91 17.70 14.44
N SER A 50 -35.98 16.74 13.53
CA SER A 50 -36.86 15.58 13.71
C SER A 50 -36.16 14.56 14.61
N LEU A 51 -36.54 14.49 15.89
CA LEU A 51 -35.94 13.62 16.91
C LEU A 51 -36.24 12.11 16.73
N PHE A 52 -36.74 11.67 15.58
CA PHE A 52 -37.04 10.25 15.30
C PHE A 52 -36.74 9.83 13.85
N GLY A 53 -35.69 10.37 13.25
CA GLY A 53 -35.14 9.85 12.00
C GLY A 53 -34.07 8.79 12.31
N VAL A 54 -34.43 7.51 12.30
CA VAL A 54 -33.42 6.45 12.13
C VAL A 54 -32.69 6.75 10.82
N PRO A 55 -31.36 6.90 10.78
CA PRO A 55 -30.68 7.11 9.52
C PRO A 55 -31.00 5.89 8.65
N LEU A 56 -31.75 6.13 7.58
CA LEU A 56 -31.83 5.18 6.48
C LEU A 56 -30.38 5.01 6.02
N TYR A 57 -29.76 3.89 6.39
CA TYR A 57 -28.61 3.38 5.66
C TYR A 57 -29.07 3.33 4.20
N ALA A 58 -28.53 4.23 3.38
CA ALA A 58 -28.80 4.24 1.96
C ALA A 58 -28.40 2.85 1.43
N GLY A 59 -29.39 1.98 1.23
CA GLY A 59 -29.24 0.61 0.76
C GLY A 59 -28.87 0.54 -0.72
N GLY A 60 -28.05 1.47 -1.21
CA GLY A 60 -27.35 1.30 -2.47
C GLY A 60 -26.22 0.28 -2.29
N PRO A 61 -25.80 -0.43 -3.34
CA PRO A 61 -24.63 -1.28 -3.26
C PRO A 61 -23.43 -0.44 -2.82
N VAL A 62 -22.86 -0.78 -1.67
CA VAL A 62 -21.59 -0.24 -1.16
C VAL A 62 -20.56 -0.42 -2.28
N GLY A 63 -20.24 0.66 -3.01
CA GLY A 63 -19.26 0.60 -4.11
C GLY A 63 -19.62 1.34 -5.40
N ALA A 64 -20.90 1.67 -5.66
CA ALA A 64 -21.26 2.39 -6.90
C ALA A 64 -20.55 3.75 -7.05
N ALA A 65 -20.22 4.40 -5.93
CA ALA A 65 -19.42 5.63 -5.92
C ALA A 65 -17.89 5.40 -5.97
N LEU A 66 -17.41 4.22 -5.56
CA LEU A 66 -15.97 3.91 -5.44
C LEU A 66 -15.37 3.33 -6.74
N THR A 67 -16.18 2.63 -7.55
CA THR A 67 -15.77 2.02 -8.82
C THR A 67 -16.79 2.32 -9.93
N GLN A 68 -16.94 3.60 -10.30
CA GLN A 68 -17.80 3.99 -11.43
C GLN A 68 -17.35 3.38 -12.78
N ARG A 69 -16.07 2.99 -12.87
CA ARG A 69 -15.47 2.27 -13.99
C ARG A 69 -14.73 1.04 -13.44
N PRO A 70 -14.53 -0.02 -14.26
CA PRO A 70 -13.70 -1.15 -13.85
C PRO A 70 -12.33 -0.66 -13.35
N PRO A 71 -11.83 -1.18 -12.20
CA PRO A 71 -10.53 -0.79 -11.69
C PRO A 71 -9.42 -1.24 -12.65
N MET A 72 -8.47 -0.35 -12.93
CA MET A 72 -7.31 -0.64 -13.77
C MET A 72 -6.03 -0.44 -12.97
N GLY A 73 -5.05 -1.31 -13.16
CA GLY A 73 -3.82 -1.25 -12.40
C GLY A 73 -2.99 -2.53 -12.55
N TRP A 74 -2.13 -2.74 -11.56
CA TRP A 74 -1.23 -3.89 -11.46
C TRP A 74 -1.57 -4.74 -10.23
N ASN A 75 -1.36 -6.05 -10.35
CA ASN A 75 -1.37 -6.97 -9.22
C ASN A 75 -0.18 -7.95 -9.37
N GLY A 76 0.58 -8.14 -8.30
CA GLY A 76 1.80 -8.93 -8.34
C GLY A 76 1.64 -10.45 -8.49
N PHE A 77 0.44 -11.01 -8.25
CA PHE A 77 0.23 -12.45 -8.18
C PHE A 77 0.58 -13.18 -9.48
N ASN A 78 0.15 -12.67 -10.63
CA ASN A 78 0.31 -13.38 -11.91
C ASN A 78 1.78 -13.56 -12.31
N ARG A 79 2.67 -12.66 -11.88
CA ARG A 79 4.10 -12.71 -12.23
C ARG A 79 4.98 -13.23 -11.11
N PHE A 80 4.69 -12.83 -9.88
CA PHE A 80 5.54 -13.06 -8.72
C PHE A 80 4.94 -14.05 -7.72
N SER A 81 3.68 -14.47 -7.94
CA SER A 81 2.91 -15.24 -6.97
C SER A 81 3.01 -14.57 -5.59
N ARG A 82 3.54 -15.26 -4.59
CA ARG A 82 3.68 -14.79 -3.21
C ARG A 82 5.05 -14.16 -2.89
N ALA A 83 5.91 -13.96 -3.88
CA ALA A 83 7.28 -13.48 -3.69
C ALA A 83 7.39 -11.94 -3.70
N VAL A 84 6.26 -11.21 -3.74
CA VAL A 84 6.25 -9.74 -3.76
C VAL A 84 6.80 -9.19 -2.44
N THR A 85 7.70 -8.21 -2.54
CA THR A 85 8.29 -7.47 -1.42
C THR A 85 7.96 -5.98 -1.52
N ALA A 86 8.27 -5.19 -0.49
CA ALA A 86 8.18 -3.73 -0.55
C ALA A 86 8.94 -3.15 -1.76
N ALA A 87 10.14 -3.67 -2.05
CA ALA A 87 10.94 -3.24 -3.19
C ALA A 87 10.26 -3.55 -4.53
N THR A 88 9.60 -4.71 -4.65
CA THR A 88 8.81 -5.06 -5.83
C THR A 88 7.66 -4.08 -6.02
N VAL A 89 6.88 -3.78 -4.98
CA VAL A 89 5.76 -2.83 -5.06
C VAL A 89 6.24 -1.44 -5.50
N VAL A 90 7.31 -0.94 -4.89
CA VAL A 90 7.92 0.36 -5.24
C VAL A 90 8.38 0.38 -6.71
N ALA A 91 9.03 -0.68 -7.18
CA ALA A 91 9.52 -0.75 -8.55
C ALA A 91 8.37 -0.74 -9.57
N GLU A 92 7.31 -1.51 -9.32
CA GLU A 92 6.17 -1.63 -10.22
C GLU A 92 5.30 -0.36 -10.21
N ALA A 93 5.16 0.30 -9.05
CA ALA A 93 4.51 1.61 -8.95
C ALA A 93 5.25 2.65 -9.81
N ARG A 94 6.58 2.71 -9.71
CA ARG A 94 7.39 3.58 -10.59
C ARG A 94 7.26 3.23 -12.06
N ALA A 95 7.19 1.94 -12.39
CA ALA A 95 7.05 1.49 -13.77
C ALA A 95 5.71 1.91 -14.39
N LEU A 96 4.61 1.86 -13.62
CA LEU A 96 3.30 2.36 -14.08
C LEU A 96 3.34 3.85 -14.44
N VAL A 97 4.04 4.67 -13.65
CA VAL A 97 4.21 6.10 -13.96
C VAL A 97 5.14 6.29 -15.17
N ALA A 98 6.31 5.67 -15.14
CA ALA A 98 7.35 5.88 -16.16
C ALA A 98 6.94 5.38 -17.56
N SER A 99 6.10 4.35 -17.63
CA SER A 99 5.54 3.84 -18.89
C SER A 99 4.39 4.68 -19.45
N GLY A 100 3.86 5.64 -18.67
CA GLY A 100 2.66 6.40 -19.02
C GLY A 100 1.35 5.66 -18.78
N MET A 101 1.37 4.43 -18.24
CA MET A 101 0.15 3.66 -17.95
C MET A 101 -0.74 4.35 -16.91
N GLN A 102 -0.16 5.02 -15.91
CA GLN A 102 -0.94 5.83 -14.97
C GLN A 102 -1.76 6.91 -15.69
N ALA A 103 -1.16 7.61 -16.67
CA ALA A 103 -1.88 8.64 -17.44
C ALA A 103 -3.04 8.08 -18.28
N LEU A 104 -3.04 6.76 -18.53
CA LEU A 104 -4.12 6.02 -19.18
C LEU A 104 -5.14 5.45 -18.18
N GLY A 105 -4.99 5.73 -16.88
CA GLY A 105 -5.91 5.37 -15.79
C GLY A 105 -5.56 4.08 -15.04
N TYR A 106 -4.36 3.51 -15.24
CA TYR A 106 -3.89 2.37 -14.44
C TYR A 106 -3.40 2.85 -13.07
N ASP A 107 -4.33 3.06 -12.15
CA ASP A 107 -4.08 3.78 -10.90
C ASP A 107 -3.81 2.86 -9.71
N TYR A 108 -4.19 1.58 -9.76
CA TYR A 108 -4.04 0.66 -8.62
C TYR A 108 -2.73 -0.13 -8.63
N VAL A 109 -2.08 -0.23 -7.47
CA VAL A 109 -0.95 -1.14 -7.20
C VAL A 109 -1.37 -2.11 -6.10
N ASN A 110 -1.78 -3.30 -6.49
CA ASN A 110 -2.40 -4.27 -5.58
C ASN A 110 -1.38 -5.34 -5.12
N LEU A 111 -1.14 -5.38 -3.82
CA LEU A 111 -0.36 -6.41 -3.14
C LEU A 111 -1.24 -7.65 -2.88
N ASP A 112 -0.87 -8.78 -3.48
CA ASP A 112 -1.58 -10.05 -3.30
C ASP A 112 -1.08 -10.87 -2.10
N GLY A 113 -1.57 -12.10 -1.95
CA GLY A 113 -1.25 -12.96 -0.81
C GLY A 113 0.24 -13.26 -0.63
N GLY A 114 0.64 -13.49 0.63
CA GLY A 114 2.01 -13.79 1.02
C GLY A 114 2.78 -12.62 1.64
N TRP A 115 2.11 -11.50 1.90
CA TRP A 115 2.70 -10.33 2.57
C TRP A 115 2.71 -10.44 4.11
N ASN A 116 1.83 -11.26 4.70
CA ASN A 116 1.66 -11.41 6.15
C ASN A 116 2.13 -12.78 6.67
N LEU A 117 2.39 -12.85 7.98
CA LEU A 117 2.75 -14.06 8.71
C LEU A 117 1.52 -14.93 9.03
N MET A 118 1.77 -16.19 9.40
CA MET A 118 0.73 -17.12 9.87
C MET A 118 0.19 -16.77 11.25
N HIS A 119 1.03 -16.20 12.12
CA HIS A 119 0.62 -15.77 13.44
C HIS A 119 0.22 -14.30 13.43
N ARG A 120 -0.86 -14.00 14.16
CA ARG A 120 -1.24 -12.64 14.53
C ARG A 120 -0.41 -12.19 15.73
N SER A 121 -0.37 -10.88 15.99
CA SER A 121 0.17 -10.37 17.25
C SER A 121 -0.69 -10.85 18.45
N SER A 122 -0.18 -10.67 19.66
CA SER A 122 -0.93 -10.96 20.89
C SER A 122 -2.25 -10.19 20.99
N SER A 123 -2.35 -9.02 20.34
CA SER A 123 -3.57 -8.22 20.24
C SER A 123 -4.46 -8.58 19.04
N GLY A 124 -4.12 -9.63 18.29
CA GLY A 124 -4.92 -10.14 17.17
C GLY A 124 -4.69 -9.46 15.83
N TYR A 125 -3.71 -8.55 15.68
CA TYR A 125 -3.44 -7.89 14.40
C TYR A 125 -2.64 -8.78 13.45
N LEU A 126 -2.95 -8.71 12.15
CA LEU A 126 -2.08 -9.29 11.11
C LEU A 126 -0.68 -8.66 11.20
N GLN A 127 0.33 -9.47 10.94
CA GLN A 127 1.73 -9.04 10.97
C GLN A 127 2.31 -9.11 9.56
N PRO A 128 2.77 -7.99 8.96
CA PRO A 128 3.57 -8.05 7.75
C PRO A 128 4.80 -8.90 7.97
N ASP A 129 5.21 -9.69 6.97
CA ASP A 129 6.45 -10.45 7.00
C ASP A 129 7.63 -9.46 7.02
N PRO A 130 8.41 -9.37 8.12
CA PRO A 130 9.49 -8.40 8.23
C PRO A 130 10.63 -8.63 7.24
N ALA A 131 10.75 -9.85 6.68
CA ALA A 131 11.72 -10.12 5.61
C ALA A 131 11.33 -9.48 4.28
N LYS A 132 10.03 -9.26 4.04
CA LYS A 132 9.49 -8.67 2.81
C LYS A 132 9.11 -7.20 2.96
N PHE A 133 8.67 -6.83 4.16
CA PHE A 133 8.16 -5.52 4.54
C PHE A 133 8.80 -5.08 5.88
N PRO A 134 10.12 -4.83 5.93
CA PRO A 134 10.85 -4.56 7.17
C PRO A 134 10.39 -3.29 7.91
N GLN A 135 9.75 -2.35 7.20
CA GLN A 135 9.18 -1.12 7.76
C GLN A 135 7.64 -1.18 7.86
N GLY A 136 7.05 -2.36 7.65
CA GLY A 136 5.61 -2.53 7.57
C GLY A 136 5.01 -2.07 6.24
N ILE A 137 3.66 -2.01 6.20
CA ILE A 137 2.90 -1.72 4.97
C ILE A 137 2.70 -0.22 4.74
N LYS A 138 2.45 0.56 5.81
CA LYS A 138 2.12 1.98 5.67
C LYS A 138 3.16 2.78 4.85
N PRO A 139 4.48 2.64 5.07
CA PRO A 139 5.45 3.38 4.26
C PRO A 139 5.41 3.03 2.76
N VAL A 140 5.02 1.79 2.43
CA VAL A 140 4.85 1.36 1.03
C VAL A 140 3.60 1.99 0.42
N ALA A 141 2.49 2.02 1.17
CA ALA A 141 1.26 2.69 0.74
C ALA A 141 1.50 4.20 0.54
N ASP A 142 2.13 4.87 1.52
CA ASP A 142 2.48 6.29 1.45
C ASP A 142 3.35 6.60 0.21
N TYR A 143 4.30 5.71 -0.12
CA TYR A 143 5.11 5.85 -1.34
C TYR A 143 4.27 5.73 -2.62
N VAL A 144 3.40 4.72 -2.71
CA VAL A 144 2.48 4.55 -3.85
C VAL A 144 1.59 5.79 -4.02
N HIS A 145 1.05 6.33 -2.92
CA HIS A 145 0.26 7.56 -2.94
C HIS A 145 1.06 8.78 -3.38
N SER A 146 2.34 8.88 -3.02
CA SER A 146 3.22 9.99 -3.44
C SER A 146 3.39 10.08 -4.96
N LEU A 147 3.12 8.98 -5.67
CA LEU A 147 3.14 8.91 -7.13
C LEU A 147 1.77 9.23 -7.76
N GLY A 148 0.75 9.54 -6.96
CA GLY A 148 -0.63 9.70 -7.44
C GLY A 148 -1.32 8.38 -7.79
N LEU A 149 -0.80 7.25 -7.31
CA LEU A 149 -1.41 5.92 -7.46
C LEU A 149 -2.19 5.56 -6.19
N LYS A 150 -2.94 4.46 -6.25
CA LYS A 150 -3.73 3.87 -5.16
C LYS A 150 -3.14 2.53 -4.73
N PHE A 151 -3.13 2.26 -3.44
CA PHE A 151 -2.55 1.04 -2.89
C PHE A 151 -3.63 0.03 -2.50
N GLY A 152 -3.50 -1.21 -2.99
CA GLY A 152 -4.39 -2.31 -2.62
C GLY A 152 -3.70 -3.39 -1.81
N ILE A 153 -4.47 -4.09 -0.97
CA ILE A 153 -3.99 -5.21 -0.15
C ILE A 153 -4.88 -6.45 -0.30
N TYR A 154 -4.35 -7.58 0.15
CA TYR A 154 -4.99 -8.88 0.17
C TYR A 154 -5.38 -9.32 1.58
N ALA A 155 -6.56 -9.91 1.71
CA ALA A 155 -6.97 -10.73 2.85
C ALA A 155 -7.69 -12.00 2.38
N SER A 156 -7.86 -12.97 3.27
CA SER A 156 -8.71 -14.14 3.06
C SER A 156 -9.89 -14.10 4.01
N ALA A 157 -11.09 -14.41 3.52
CA ALA A 157 -12.30 -14.45 4.35
C ALA A 157 -12.27 -15.61 5.36
N GLY A 158 -11.44 -16.63 5.16
CA GLY A 158 -11.32 -17.76 6.08
C GLY A 158 -10.26 -17.57 7.16
N THR A 159 -9.88 -18.68 7.77
CA THR A 159 -8.87 -18.71 8.84
C THR A 159 -7.45 -18.51 8.32
N GLU A 160 -7.20 -18.86 7.07
CA GLU A 160 -5.89 -18.81 6.40
C GLU A 160 -6.05 -18.31 4.95
N ASN A 161 -4.95 -17.88 4.35
CA ASN A 161 -4.90 -17.64 2.91
C ASN A 161 -5.02 -18.95 2.11
N CYS A 162 -5.30 -18.84 0.80
CA CYS A 162 -5.48 -20.02 -0.07
C CYS A 162 -4.26 -20.96 -0.17
N ALA A 163 -3.09 -20.51 0.27
CA ALA A 163 -1.86 -21.28 0.21
C ALA A 163 -1.44 -21.86 1.57
N ASN A 164 -2.24 -21.68 2.62
CA ASN A 164 -1.99 -22.17 3.98
C ASN A 164 -0.66 -21.64 4.56
N THR A 165 -0.30 -20.39 4.26
CA THR A 165 0.97 -19.81 4.72
C THR A 165 0.84 -18.51 5.49
N SER A 166 -0.36 -17.93 5.55
CA SER A 166 -0.58 -16.73 6.33
C SER A 166 -1.99 -16.68 6.91
N ALA A 167 -2.15 -15.91 7.99
CA ALA A 167 -3.43 -15.74 8.66
C ALA A 167 -4.47 -15.10 7.71
N GLY A 168 -5.69 -15.63 7.75
CA GLY A 168 -6.88 -15.02 7.16
C GLY A 168 -7.63 -14.17 8.19
N SER A 169 -8.71 -13.51 7.77
CA SER A 169 -9.46 -12.50 8.54
C SER A 169 -10.66 -13.04 9.32
N PHE A 170 -10.92 -14.35 9.29
CA PHE A 170 -12.02 -14.93 10.06
C PHE A 170 -11.93 -14.59 11.55
N GLY A 171 -12.99 -13.95 12.07
CA GLY A 171 -13.07 -13.50 13.47
C GLY A 171 -12.43 -12.12 13.75
N HIS A 172 -11.76 -11.52 12.77
CA HIS A 172 -11.02 -10.25 12.93
C HIS A 172 -11.41 -9.18 11.89
N TYR A 173 -12.49 -9.37 11.13
CA TYR A 173 -12.81 -8.52 9.97
C TYR A 173 -12.83 -7.01 10.24
N ARG A 174 -13.50 -6.55 11.30
CA ARG A 174 -13.54 -5.13 11.65
C ARG A 174 -12.18 -4.60 12.11
N GLN A 175 -11.42 -5.41 12.84
CA GLN A 175 -10.07 -5.06 13.29
C GLN A 175 -9.12 -4.93 12.10
N ASP A 176 -9.14 -5.91 11.19
CA ASP A 176 -8.32 -5.92 9.99
C ASP A 176 -8.71 -4.77 9.05
N ALA A 177 -10.01 -4.49 8.87
CA ALA A 177 -10.49 -3.36 8.06
C ALA A 177 -10.01 -2.01 8.63
N ALA A 178 -10.13 -1.80 9.94
CA ALA A 178 -9.63 -0.58 10.59
C ALA A 178 -8.10 -0.45 10.46
N MET A 179 -7.37 -1.54 10.59
CA MET A 179 -5.93 -1.57 10.39
C MET A 179 -5.55 -1.22 8.94
N PHE A 180 -6.21 -1.81 7.94
CA PHE A 180 -5.99 -1.47 6.53
C PHE A 180 -6.28 0.01 6.24
N ALA A 181 -7.38 0.55 6.79
CA ALA A 181 -7.70 1.97 6.68
C ALA A 181 -6.60 2.85 7.31
N SER A 182 -6.08 2.48 8.49
CA SER A 182 -4.99 3.21 9.15
C SER A 182 -3.65 3.17 8.39
N TRP A 183 -3.47 2.20 7.50
CA TRP A 183 -2.32 2.13 6.60
C TRP A 183 -2.54 2.87 5.28
N GLY A 184 -3.74 3.41 5.04
CA GLY A 184 -4.08 4.10 3.79
C GLY A 184 -4.40 3.15 2.63
N VAL A 185 -4.95 1.96 2.89
CA VAL A 185 -5.35 1.05 1.81
C VAL A 185 -6.59 1.57 1.08
N ASP A 186 -6.54 1.57 -0.25
CA ASP A 186 -7.63 2.01 -1.15
C ASP A 186 -8.44 0.85 -1.75
N TYR A 187 -7.87 -0.35 -1.76
CA TYR A 187 -8.46 -1.52 -2.40
C TYR A 187 -8.20 -2.78 -1.56
N LEU A 188 -9.24 -3.62 -1.41
CA LEU A 188 -9.11 -4.91 -0.76
C LEU A 188 -9.52 -6.04 -1.70
N LYS A 189 -8.60 -6.97 -1.94
CA LYS A 189 -8.94 -8.29 -2.47
C LYS A 189 -9.22 -9.22 -1.29
N LEU A 190 -10.44 -9.77 -1.23
CA LEU A 190 -10.84 -10.74 -0.21
C LEU A 190 -11.06 -12.13 -0.84
N ASP A 191 -10.11 -13.04 -0.63
CA ASP A 191 -10.19 -14.41 -1.14
C ASP A 191 -11.15 -15.30 -0.34
N TRP A 192 -11.59 -16.40 -0.96
CA TRP A 192 -12.61 -17.30 -0.41
C TRP A 192 -12.08 -18.70 -0.08
N CYS A 193 -10.99 -18.77 0.69
CA CYS A 193 -10.36 -20.02 1.11
C CYS A 193 -10.49 -20.24 2.62
N HIS A 194 -10.42 -21.50 3.07
CA HIS A 194 -10.43 -21.89 4.50
C HIS A 194 -11.61 -21.33 5.30
N ILE A 195 -12.78 -21.23 4.66
CA ILE A 195 -14.00 -20.81 5.33
C ILE A 195 -14.39 -21.90 6.36
N PRO A 196 -14.52 -21.56 7.65
CA PRO A 196 -14.85 -22.53 8.68
C PRO A 196 -16.36 -22.82 8.68
N TYR A 197 -16.86 -23.47 7.63
CA TYR A 197 -18.29 -23.77 7.45
C TYR A 197 -18.91 -24.52 8.64
N LYS A 198 -18.11 -25.28 9.39
CA LYS A 198 -18.54 -25.95 10.62
C LYS A 198 -19.08 -24.98 11.69
N ASN A 199 -18.65 -23.72 11.67
CA ASN A 199 -19.12 -22.67 12.59
C ASN A 199 -20.49 -22.09 12.16
N PHE A 200 -21.02 -22.51 11.00
CA PHE A 200 -22.28 -22.05 10.43
C PHE A 200 -23.23 -23.23 10.21
N ALA A 201 -23.57 -23.92 11.30
CA ALA A 201 -24.48 -25.07 11.25
C ALA A 201 -25.80 -24.69 10.54
N HIS A 202 -26.31 -25.60 9.71
CA HIS A 202 -27.56 -25.42 8.95
C HIS A 202 -27.60 -24.19 8.01
N THR A 203 -26.45 -23.61 7.70
CA THR A 203 -26.34 -22.43 6.85
C THR A 203 -25.79 -22.81 5.47
N SER A 204 -26.49 -22.43 4.41
CA SER A 204 -26.00 -22.67 3.04
C SER A 204 -24.73 -21.86 2.74
N ARG A 205 -23.87 -22.34 1.84
CA ARG A 205 -22.66 -21.60 1.42
C ARG A 205 -22.97 -20.19 0.90
N LYS A 206 -24.09 -20.03 0.18
CA LYS A 206 -24.56 -18.72 -0.31
C LYS A 206 -24.90 -17.77 0.85
N MET A 207 -25.47 -18.30 1.93
CA MET A 207 -25.79 -17.50 3.11
C MET A 207 -24.53 -17.17 3.92
N VAL A 208 -23.59 -18.11 4.08
CA VAL A 208 -22.26 -17.82 4.67
C VAL A 208 -21.55 -16.72 3.88
N SER A 209 -21.60 -16.77 2.54
CA SER A 209 -21.06 -15.71 1.68
C SER A 209 -21.63 -14.33 1.98
N LYS A 210 -22.96 -14.23 2.10
CA LYS A 210 -23.61 -12.97 2.47
C LYS A 210 -23.24 -12.50 3.88
N ILE A 211 -23.12 -13.42 4.84
CA ILE A 211 -22.75 -13.08 6.22
C ILE A 211 -21.33 -12.53 6.27
N LEU A 212 -20.36 -13.21 5.66
CA LEU A 212 -18.95 -12.78 5.75
C LEU A 212 -18.67 -11.53 4.92
N ALA A 213 -19.34 -11.35 3.78
CA ALA A 213 -19.18 -10.16 2.94
C ALA A 213 -19.55 -8.86 3.67
N THR A 214 -20.45 -8.90 4.66
CA THR A 214 -20.85 -7.72 5.42
C THR A 214 -20.04 -7.47 6.68
N GLN A 215 -19.20 -8.42 7.12
CA GLN A 215 -18.40 -8.25 8.34
C GLN A 215 -17.13 -7.41 8.14
N MET A 216 -16.69 -7.27 6.89
CA MET A 216 -15.53 -6.47 6.51
C MET A 216 -15.90 -5.08 5.98
N ALA A 217 -17.19 -4.73 6.05
CA ALA A 217 -17.76 -3.44 5.67
C ALA A 217 -17.95 -2.49 6.87
#